data_AF-A0AAV5U3S0-F1
#
_entry.id   AF-A0AAV5U3S0-F1
#
_cell.length_a   1.000
_cell.length_b   1.000
_cell.length_c   1.000
_cell.angle_alpha   90.00
_cell.angle_beta   90.00
_cell.angle_gamma   90.00
#
_symmetry.space_group_name_H-M   'P 1'
#
loop_
_entity.id
_entity.type
_entity.pdbx_description
1 polymer ?
#
loop_
_entity_poly.entity_id
_entity_poly.type
_entity_poly.pdbx_seq_one_letter_code
_entity_poly.pdbx_strand_id
1 'polypeptide(L)'
;MEESETSKVENGNDQTATFSEIPTLPRGSSLSLRLLSNWGDSSFIGLTGVEIFLESGRRATVNEVSTSSRSHEGELRSVGDLSHFGHSSWRSRLLNGETPITIDLKVENGGESIAMLRIWNYNESRVHATRGIREVEIELDGSLIFRGVISPAFDGDEGDSGETILFTTCDSILESIAENDVCLLTDALNSSLSLRPTSAVNGIVPQRPITAERSCVKEEKGKILGREKSLEKEEKEEASGLVKVLNLTLESTWGIGEVIGLTGVEFFDYSGEVIPNSLIESVTAEGASADLNRLINGRNLTRSKEDIVWNYNGSVELSYAGVRNLRIHSSGRTKRRVVLRKAVGYTYFDFVQDVTFDRRIELAHAAIDRPMSKCANGFIYQLIILSTWGDEFYVGLNGIELRDAEGRLIPLKPNNLAAFPESVNILPQVNDDPRRSENLMNGINEESASNSWLTPVLPNRCPRVFFVFDLPTLISKMVIFNYRKTPERGVRHLSISVDDDIVWSGEIPRGSITENGKIDIGLREGTEG
;
A
#
# COMPACT_ATOMS: atom_id res chain seq x y z
N MET A 1 -32.27 -67.85 3.33
CA MET A 1 -33.45 -67.86 4.22
C MET A 1 -33.14 -67.15 5.52
N GLU A 2 -33.28 -65.85 5.64
CA GLU A 2 -33.28 -64.71 4.69
C GLU A 2 -33.17 -63.49 5.63
N GLU A 3 -32.12 -62.67 5.53
CA GLU A 3 -32.06 -61.51 4.62
C GLU A 3 -33.29 -60.60 4.70
N SER A 4 -33.09 -59.43 5.32
CA SER A 4 -33.91 -58.24 5.12
C SER A 4 -32.99 -57.01 5.19
N GLU A 5 -32.36 -56.69 4.06
CA GLU A 5 -31.48 -55.53 3.95
C GLU A 5 -32.25 -54.22 4.10
N THR A 6 -31.60 -53.20 4.69
CA THR A 6 -31.93 -51.80 4.40
C THR A 6 -30.63 -51.02 4.24
N SER A 7 -30.35 -50.62 3.00
CA SER A 7 -29.09 -50.01 2.60
C SER A 7 -28.92 -48.60 3.18
N LYS A 8 -27.87 -48.40 3.98
CA LYS A 8 -27.30 -47.05 4.15
C LYS A 8 -26.48 -46.74 2.90
N VAL A 9 -26.82 -45.65 2.22
CA VAL A 9 -25.97 -45.10 1.15
C VAL A 9 -24.77 -44.42 1.81
N GLU A 10 -23.58 -44.94 1.54
CA GLU A 10 -22.32 -44.25 1.89
C GLU A 10 -22.10 -43.11 0.89
N ASN A 11 -22.54 -41.90 1.25
CA ASN A 11 -22.04 -40.71 0.57
C ASN A 11 -20.56 -40.53 0.94
N GLY A 12 -19.73 -40.36 -0.09
CA GLY A 12 -18.28 -40.31 0.05
C GLY A 12 -17.81 -39.20 0.99
N ASN A 13 -16.73 -39.49 1.71
CA ASN A 13 -16.08 -38.54 2.61
C ASN A 13 -15.29 -37.52 1.77
N ASP A 14 -15.96 -36.45 1.32
CA ASP A 14 -15.35 -35.39 0.51
C ASP A 14 -14.42 -34.54 1.38
N GLN A 15 -13.17 -35.00 1.51
CA GLN A 15 -12.12 -34.35 2.30
C GLN A 15 -11.58 -33.11 1.58
N THR A 16 -12.41 -32.07 1.56
CA THR A 16 -11.99 -30.70 1.28
C THR A 16 -11.10 -30.20 2.41
N ALA A 17 -9.83 -30.62 2.39
CA ALA A 17 -8.82 -30.23 3.35
C ALA A 17 -8.70 -28.69 3.39
N THR A 18 -8.93 -28.11 4.57
CA THR A 18 -8.88 -26.67 4.77
C THR A 18 -7.43 -26.18 4.74
N PHE A 19 -7.00 -25.68 3.59
CA PHE A 19 -5.76 -24.90 3.47
C PHE A 19 -5.85 -23.69 4.40
N SER A 20 -5.04 -23.69 5.47
CA SER A 20 -5.22 -22.78 6.62
C SER A 20 -4.20 -21.64 6.67
N GLU A 21 -3.01 -21.83 6.09
CA GLU A 21 -1.86 -20.92 6.16
C GLU A 21 -0.96 -21.11 4.92
N ILE A 22 -0.29 -20.05 4.49
CA ILE A 22 0.75 -20.09 3.45
C ILE A 22 2.06 -20.57 4.10
N PRO A 23 2.77 -21.57 3.55
CA PRO A 23 3.99 -22.09 4.15
C PRO A 23 5.16 -21.11 4.00
N THR A 24 6.03 -21.03 5.01
CA THR A 24 7.26 -20.23 4.92
C THR A 24 8.36 -20.96 4.16
N LEU A 25 9.02 -20.25 3.24
CA LEU A 25 10.16 -20.68 2.43
C LEU A 25 10.04 -22.12 1.87
N PRO A 26 8.96 -22.48 1.13
CA PRO A 26 8.74 -23.83 0.64
C PRO A 26 9.84 -24.26 -0.35
N ARG A 27 10.20 -25.55 -0.30
CA ARG A 27 11.23 -26.17 -1.17
C ARG A 27 10.61 -27.22 -2.07
N GLY A 28 11.01 -27.20 -3.34
CA GLY A 28 10.62 -28.15 -4.37
C GLY A 28 11.17 -27.72 -5.74
N SER A 29 10.74 -28.35 -6.82
CA SER A 29 11.26 -28.11 -8.19
C SER A 29 10.20 -28.17 -9.30
N SER A 30 8.97 -28.56 -8.98
CA SER A 30 7.83 -28.66 -9.89
C SER A 30 6.67 -27.83 -9.35
N LEU A 31 6.51 -26.61 -9.88
CA LEU A 31 5.46 -25.68 -9.49
C LEU A 31 4.27 -25.82 -10.44
N SER A 32 3.08 -26.17 -9.93
CA SER A 32 1.87 -26.41 -10.72
C SER A 32 0.80 -25.38 -10.38
N LEU A 33 0.34 -24.62 -11.38
CA LEU A 33 -0.71 -23.62 -11.27
C LEU A 33 -2.02 -24.19 -11.84
N ARG A 34 -2.94 -24.52 -10.95
CA ARG A 34 -4.29 -25.02 -11.28
C ARG A 34 -5.26 -23.84 -11.32
N LEU A 35 -5.51 -23.37 -12.54
CA LEU A 35 -6.34 -22.21 -12.88
C LEU A 35 -7.82 -22.61 -12.78
N LEU A 36 -8.53 -22.12 -11.76
CA LEU A 36 -9.89 -22.57 -11.43
C LEU A 36 -10.96 -21.77 -12.20
N SER A 37 -10.79 -20.44 -12.26
CA SER A 37 -11.73 -19.52 -12.90
C SER A 37 -11.01 -18.28 -13.46
N ASN A 38 -11.74 -17.48 -14.25
CA ASN A 38 -11.28 -16.21 -14.82
C ASN A 38 -12.20 -15.04 -14.41
N TRP A 39 -11.86 -13.84 -14.87
CA TRP A 39 -12.65 -12.62 -14.63
C TRP A 39 -13.87 -12.45 -15.57
N GLY A 40 -14.38 -13.54 -16.18
CA GLY A 40 -15.69 -13.58 -16.85
C GLY A 40 -15.70 -13.75 -18.37
N ASP A 41 -14.57 -14.00 -19.03
CA ASP A 41 -14.58 -14.36 -20.47
C ASP A 41 -15.07 -15.81 -20.64
N SER A 42 -16.11 -16.02 -21.45
CA SER A 42 -16.72 -17.35 -21.64
C SER A 42 -15.92 -18.30 -22.53
N SER A 43 -14.86 -17.82 -23.17
CA SER A 43 -14.13 -18.48 -24.26
C SER A 43 -12.66 -18.71 -23.96
N PHE A 44 -12.03 -17.94 -23.06
CA PHE A 44 -10.59 -18.03 -22.79
C PHE A 44 -10.21 -17.78 -21.32
N ILE A 45 -9.20 -18.50 -20.84
CA ILE A 45 -8.43 -18.16 -19.64
C ILE A 45 -6.96 -17.98 -20.03
N GLY A 46 -6.25 -17.01 -19.45
CA GLY A 46 -4.89 -16.69 -19.84
C GLY A 46 -4.04 -16.06 -18.74
N LEU A 47 -2.74 -15.99 -19.02
CA LEU A 47 -1.68 -15.56 -18.12
C LEU A 47 -0.57 -14.92 -18.97
N THR A 48 0.08 -13.87 -18.48
CA THR A 48 1.23 -13.25 -19.15
C THR A 48 2.55 -13.86 -18.66
N GLY A 49 2.67 -14.19 -17.37
CA GLY A 49 3.87 -14.84 -16.85
C GLY A 49 3.86 -15.16 -15.35
N VAL A 50 4.86 -15.91 -14.91
CA VAL A 50 5.15 -16.22 -13.50
C VAL A 50 6.65 -16.01 -13.25
N GLU A 51 6.99 -15.15 -12.31
CA GLU A 51 8.35 -15.05 -11.77
C GLU A 51 8.45 -15.83 -10.48
N ILE A 52 9.64 -16.38 -10.26
CA ILE A 52 9.96 -17.21 -9.11
C ILE A 52 11.28 -16.68 -8.55
N PHE A 53 11.27 -16.20 -7.32
CA PHE A 53 12.46 -15.69 -6.64
C PHE A 53 12.85 -16.60 -5.48
N LEU A 54 14.15 -16.82 -5.32
CA LEU A 54 14.73 -17.75 -4.36
C LEU A 54 15.14 -17.04 -3.06
N GLU A 55 15.47 -17.82 -2.02
CA GLU A 55 15.92 -17.28 -0.72
C GLU A 55 17.22 -16.45 -0.81
N SER A 56 18.05 -16.63 -1.85
CA SER A 56 19.18 -15.71 -2.13
C SER A 56 18.80 -14.44 -2.92
N GLY A 57 17.52 -14.12 -3.08
CA GLY A 57 17.02 -12.99 -3.88
C GLY A 57 17.01 -13.21 -5.40
N ARG A 58 17.70 -14.22 -5.91
CA ARG A 58 17.86 -14.46 -7.35
C ARG A 58 16.56 -14.98 -7.98
N ARG A 59 16.26 -14.55 -9.21
CA ARG A 59 15.21 -15.14 -10.04
C ARG A 59 15.62 -16.56 -10.48
N ALA A 60 14.77 -17.55 -10.24
CA ALA A 60 14.97 -18.92 -10.69
C ALA A 60 14.81 -19.05 -12.21
N THR A 61 15.34 -20.13 -12.79
CA THR A 61 15.15 -20.44 -14.22
C THR A 61 14.07 -21.50 -14.40
N VAL A 62 13.15 -21.30 -15.34
CA VAL A 62 12.15 -22.31 -15.71
C VAL A 62 12.63 -23.08 -16.94
N ASN A 63 12.98 -24.36 -16.76
CA ASN A 63 13.56 -25.19 -17.82
C ASN A 63 12.50 -25.84 -18.74
N GLU A 64 11.30 -26.06 -18.22
CA GLU A 64 10.22 -26.76 -18.91
C GLU A 64 8.87 -26.17 -18.47
N VAL A 65 7.98 -25.93 -19.44
CA VAL A 65 6.60 -25.50 -19.20
C VAL A 65 5.66 -26.45 -19.94
N SER A 66 4.68 -27.01 -19.24
CA SER A 66 3.61 -27.82 -19.83
C SER A 66 2.23 -27.32 -19.38
N THR A 67 1.16 -27.79 -20.04
CA THR A 67 -0.21 -27.45 -19.69
C THR A 67 -1.17 -28.61 -19.95
N SER A 68 -2.26 -28.69 -19.19
CA SER A 68 -3.37 -29.60 -19.48
C SER A 68 -4.29 -29.12 -20.61
N SER A 69 -4.09 -27.90 -21.13
CA SER A 69 -4.90 -27.34 -22.22
C SER A 69 -4.76 -28.13 -23.51
N ARG A 70 -5.91 -28.45 -24.12
CA ARG A 70 -6.03 -29.10 -25.43
C ARG A 70 -5.91 -28.12 -26.61
N SER A 71 -6.02 -26.82 -26.35
CA SER A 71 -6.20 -25.78 -27.38
C SER A 71 -5.82 -24.41 -26.80
N HIS A 72 -4.56 -24.02 -27.01
CA HIS A 72 -4.03 -22.74 -26.53
C HIS A 72 -3.43 -21.89 -27.65
N GLU A 73 -3.32 -20.60 -27.38
CA GLU A 73 -2.77 -19.55 -28.24
C GLU A 73 -1.71 -18.77 -27.45
N GLY A 74 -0.70 -18.23 -28.12
CA GLY A 74 0.51 -17.71 -27.47
C GLY A 74 1.54 -18.82 -27.16
N GLU A 75 2.79 -18.43 -26.96
CA GLU A 75 3.89 -19.36 -26.70
C GLU A 75 3.92 -19.77 -25.22
N LEU A 76 3.66 -21.04 -24.93
CA LEU A 76 3.60 -21.54 -23.54
C LEU A 76 4.90 -21.30 -22.74
N ARG A 77 6.05 -21.18 -23.41
CA ARG A 77 7.34 -20.90 -22.74
C ARG A 77 7.39 -19.51 -22.08
N SER A 78 6.72 -18.49 -22.63
CA SER A 78 6.76 -17.13 -22.06
C SER A 78 6.17 -17.06 -20.65
N VAL A 79 5.34 -18.04 -20.27
CA VAL A 79 4.79 -18.13 -18.91
C VAL A 79 5.90 -18.31 -17.87
N GLY A 80 7.02 -18.97 -18.21
CA GLY A 80 8.20 -19.13 -17.35
C GLY A 80 9.44 -18.36 -17.83
N ASP A 81 9.43 -17.82 -19.05
CA ASP A 81 10.55 -17.07 -19.64
C ASP A 81 10.18 -15.61 -19.90
N LEU A 82 10.48 -14.77 -18.91
CA LEU A 82 10.29 -13.33 -18.93
C LEU A 82 11.58 -12.59 -19.33
N SER A 83 12.36 -13.13 -20.28
CA SER A 83 13.43 -12.40 -20.97
C SER A 83 12.91 -11.34 -21.95
N HIS A 84 11.62 -11.39 -22.29
CA HIS A 84 10.97 -10.58 -23.34
C HIS A 84 9.68 -9.94 -22.83
N PHE A 85 9.82 -9.01 -21.88
CA PHE A 85 8.72 -8.22 -21.31
C PHE A 85 7.83 -7.58 -22.40
N GLY A 86 6.51 -7.62 -22.17
CA GLY A 86 5.51 -6.87 -22.93
C GLY A 86 5.00 -7.48 -24.25
N HIS A 87 5.45 -8.67 -24.68
CA HIS A 87 5.17 -9.16 -26.05
C HIS A 87 4.57 -10.58 -26.22
N SER A 88 4.36 -11.38 -25.16
CA SER A 88 3.82 -12.74 -25.33
C SER A 88 2.97 -13.28 -24.16
N SER A 89 1.70 -12.90 -24.10
CA SER A 89 0.73 -13.56 -23.21
C SER A 89 0.26 -14.91 -23.76
N TRP A 90 0.05 -15.89 -22.88
CA TRP A 90 -0.54 -17.19 -23.20
C TRP A 90 -2.05 -17.22 -22.85
N ARG A 91 -2.86 -17.95 -23.64
CA ARG A 91 -4.28 -18.21 -23.34
C ARG A 91 -4.73 -19.59 -23.78
N SER A 92 -5.43 -20.30 -22.92
CA SER A 92 -6.19 -21.52 -23.25
C SER A 92 -7.62 -21.17 -23.65
N ARG A 93 -8.16 -21.87 -24.65
CA ARG A 93 -9.58 -21.80 -25.01
C ARG A 93 -10.40 -22.68 -24.08
N LEU A 94 -11.46 -22.13 -23.50
CA LEU A 94 -12.39 -22.83 -22.63
C LEU A 94 -13.44 -23.57 -23.47
N LEU A 95 -13.22 -24.87 -23.70
CA LEU A 95 -14.20 -25.71 -24.38
C LEU A 95 -15.17 -26.30 -23.35
N ASN A 96 -16.48 -26.05 -23.49
CA ASN A 96 -17.55 -26.64 -22.67
C ASN A 96 -17.38 -26.52 -21.13
N GLY A 97 -16.60 -25.54 -20.64
CA GLY A 97 -16.28 -25.44 -19.22
C GLY A 97 -15.12 -26.33 -18.76
N GLU A 98 -14.13 -26.60 -19.62
CA GLU A 98 -12.83 -27.18 -19.24
C GLU A 98 -12.05 -26.26 -18.27
N THR A 99 -12.43 -26.26 -16.99
CA THR A 99 -11.59 -25.87 -15.84
C THR A 99 -11.64 -26.99 -14.77
N PRO A 100 -10.60 -27.15 -13.92
CA PRO A 100 -9.35 -26.37 -13.91
C PRO A 100 -8.42 -26.72 -15.08
N ILE A 101 -7.75 -25.69 -15.60
CA ILE A 101 -6.61 -25.86 -16.52
C ILE A 101 -5.34 -25.76 -15.69
N THR A 102 -4.36 -26.62 -15.97
CA THR A 102 -3.10 -26.66 -15.23
C THR A 102 -1.98 -26.10 -16.10
N ILE A 103 -1.04 -25.37 -15.51
CA ILE A 103 0.27 -25.03 -16.09
C ILE A 103 1.34 -25.53 -15.12
N ASP A 104 2.26 -26.37 -15.58
CA ASP A 104 3.33 -26.92 -14.77
C ASP A 104 4.67 -26.29 -15.21
N LEU A 105 5.42 -25.77 -14.23
CA LEU A 105 6.67 -25.04 -14.37
C LEU A 105 7.78 -25.82 -13.65
N LYS A 106 8.80 -26.25 -14.39
CA LYS A 106 9.94 -26.97 -13.84
C LYS A 106 11.08 -26.01 -13.52
N VAL A 107 11.32 -25.83 -12.24
CA VAL A 107 12.17 -24.78 -11.68
C VAL A 107 13.57 -25.31 -11.41
N GLU A 108 14.59 -24.62 -11.94
CA GLU A 108 15.98 -24.78 -11.52
C GLU A 108 16.31 -23.76 -10.43
N ASN A 109 16.34 -24.24 -9.19
CA ASN A 109 16.59 -23.48 -7.97
C ASN A 109 17.85 -23.92 -7.20
N GLY A 110 18.60 -24.92 -7.69
CA GLY A 110 19.76 -25.46 -6.99
C GLY A 110 19.47 -26.11 -5.62
N GLY A 111 18.20 -26.32 -5.25
CA GLY A 111 17.78 -26.76 -3.92
C GLY A 111 17.42 -25.64 -2.92
N GLU A 112 17.39 -24.38 -3.37
CA GLU A 112 16.93 -23.22 -2.59
C GLU A 112 15.40 -23.21 -2.40
N SER A 113 14.95 -22.60 -1.30
CA SER A 113 13.55 -22.24 -1.07
C SER A 113 13.07 -21.17 -2.06
N ILE A 114 11.80 -21.27 -2.45
CA ILE A 114 11.08 -20.17 -3.09
C ILE A 114 10.72 -19.16 -1.99
N ALA A 115 11.08 -17.90 -2.20
CA ALA A 115 10.80 -16.80 -1.28
C ALA A 115 9.61 -15.94 -1.75
N MET A 116 9.43 -15.79 -3.07
CA MET A 116 8.36 -15.00 -3.66
C MET A 116 7.96 -15.56 -5.04
N LEU A 117 6.66 -15.50 -5.34
CA LEU A 117 6.12 -15.65 -6.70
C LEU A 117 5.51 -14.31 -7.14
N ARG A 118 5.68 -13.91 -8.40
CA ARG A 118 4.94 -12.79 -9.00
C ARG A 118 4.17 -13.27 -10.22
N ILE A 119 2.85 -13.07 -10.22
CA ILE A 119 1.92 -13.56 -11.24
C ILE A 119 1.49 -12.40 -12.14
N TRP A 120 2.05 -12.35 -13.34
CA TRP A 120 1.70 -11.38 -14.37
C TRP A 120 0.41 -11.82 -15.06
N ASN A 121 -0.73 -11.31 -14.60
CA ASN A 121 -2.05 -11.66 -15.13
C ASN A 121 -2.25 -11.14 -16.58
N TYR A 122 -3.27 -11.64 -17.28
CA TYR A 122 -3.45 -11.41 -18.72
C TYR A 122 -3.71 -9.93 -19.08
N ASN A 123 -2.74 -9.31 -19.77
CA ASN A 123 -2.69 -7.86 -20.04
C ASN A 123 -2.79 -7.45 -21.53
N GLU A 124 -3.12 -8.35 -22.47
CA GLU A 124 -3.18 -8.04 -23.93
C GLU A 124 -4.06 -6.82 -24.27
N SER A 125 -5.19 -6.61 -23.58
CA SER A 125 -5.95 -5.36 -23.64
C SER A 125 -6.95 -5.24 -22.50
N ARG A 126 -7.38 -4.00 -22.18
CA ARG A 126 -8.40 -3.72 -21.16
C ARG A 126 -9.74 -4.44 -21.38
N VAL A 127 -10.12 -4.71 -22.64
CA VAL A 127 -11.35 -5.46 -22.98
C VAL A 127 -11.15 -6.98 -22.93
N HIS A 128 -9.91 -7.45 -22.81
CA HIS A 128 -9.56 -8.86 -22.63
C HIS A 128 -9.10 -9.18 -21.19
N ALA A 129 -9.11 -8.21 -20.28
CA ALA A 129 -8.80 -8.37 -18.85
C ALA A 129 -9.65 -9.47 -18.18
N THR A 130 -10.87 -9.70 -18.68
CA THR A 130 -11.80 -10.76 -18.27
C THR A 130 -11.28 -12.19 -18.54
N ARG A 131 -10.25 -12.35 -19.37
CA ARG A 131 -9.54 -13.62 -19.61
C ARG A 131 -8.49 -13.91 -18.55
N GLY A 132 -8.06 -12.89 -17.78
CA GLY A 132 -7.12 -13.08 -16.70
C GLY A 132 -7.65 -14.09 -15.69
N ILE A 133 -6.74 -14.89 -15.14
CA ILE A 133 -7.03 -15.81 -14.04
C ILE A 133 -7.65 -15.02 -12.89
N ARG A 134 -8.68 -15.61 -12.27
CA ARG A 134 -9.33 -15.10 -11.08
C ARG A 134 -8.96 -15.97 -9.90
N GLU A 135 -9.46 -17.20 -9.83
CA GLU A 135 -9.13 -18.13 -8.73
C GLU A 135 -8.05 -19.13 -9.16
N VAL A 136 -7.06 -19.36 -8.30
CA VAL A 136 -5.93 -20.26 -8.55
C VAL A 136 -5.56 -21.09 -7.31
N GLU A 137 -5.23 -22.35 -7.54
CA GLU A 137 -4.50 -23.22 -6.61
C GLU A 137 -3.06 -23.40 -7.13
N ILE A 138 -2.06 -23.26 -6.26
CA ILE A 138 -0.64 -23.40 -6.61
C ILE A 138 -0.01 -24.47 -5.73
N GLU A 139 0.51 -25.52 -6.36
CA GLU A 139 1.16 -26.65 -5.71
C GLU A 139 2.65 -26.67 -6.03
N LEU A 140 3.50 -27.05 -5.06
CA LEU A 140 4.93 -27.27 -5.25
C LEU A 140 5.25 -28.73 -4.87
N ASP A 141 5.81 -29.48 -5.82
CA ASP A 141 6.06 -30.93 -5.73
C ASP A 141 4.80 -31.72 -5.25
N GLY A 142 3.60 -31.27 -5.65
CA GLY A 142 2.31 -31.86 -5.29
C GLY A 142 1.76 -31.45 -3.91
N SER A 143 2.41 -30.50 -3.22
CA SER A 143 1.92 -29.92 -1.96
C SER A 143 1.33 -28.54 -2.22
N LEU A 144 0.07 -28.29 -1.85
CA LEU A 144 -0.57 -26.99 -2.00
C LEU A 144 0.15 -25.91 -1.17
N ILE A 145 0.68 -24.88 -1.82
CA ILE A 145 1.39 -23.76 -1.17
C ILE A 145 0.63 -22.43 -1.22
N PHE A 146 -0.34 -22.28 -2.13
CA PHE A 146 -1.21 -21.10 -2.17
C PHE A 146 -2.58 -21.45 -2.76
N ARG A 147 -3.62 -20.79 -2.25
CA ARG A 147 -4.97 -20.82 -2.80
C ARG A 147 -5.60 -19.45 -2.61
N GLY A 148 -6.00 -18.79 -3.69
CA GLY A 148 -6.48 -17.41 -3.60
C GLY A 148 -7.10 -16.87 -4.89
N VAL A 149 -7.40 -15.57 -4.84
CA VAL A 149 -7.89 -14.77 -5.97
C VAL A 149 -6.77 -13.83 -6.42
N ILE A 150 -6.53 -13.75 -7.72
CA ILE A 150 -5.55 -12.86 -8.37
C ILE A 150 -6.33 -11.75 -9.11
N SER A 151 -6.06 -10.49 -8.82
CA SER A 151 -6.67 -9.33 -9.48
C SER A 151 -6.37 -9.30 -10.99
N PRO A 152 -7.26 -8.72 -11.82
CA PRO A 152 -6.98 -8.57 -13.25
C PRO A 152 -5.85 -7.56 -13.43
N ALA A 153 -5.01 -7.72 -14.47
CA ALA A 153 -3.85 -6.85 -14.69
C ALA A 153 -4.19 -5.34 -14.70
N PHE A 154 -5.39 -4.99 -15.16
CA PHE A 154 -5.92 -3.61 -15.23
C PHE A 154 -6.64 -3.14 -13.95
N ASP A 155 -6.32 -3.69 -12.78
CA ASP A 155 -6.88 -3.22 -11.50
C ASP A 155 -6.14 -2.00 -10.90
N GLY A 156 -4.95 -1.66 -11.42
CA GLY A 156 -4.29 -0.37 -11.17
C GLY A 156 -4.57 0.66 -12.27
N ASP A 157 -4.27 1.94 -12.02
CA ASP A 157 -4.34 2.99 -13.06
C ASP A 157 -3.30 2.78 -14.19
N GLU A 158 -2.26 1.97 -13.96
CA GLU A 158 -1.18 1.70 -14.93
C GLU A 158 -1.14 0.29 -15.52
N GLY A 159 -1.94 -0.64 -15.01
CA GLY A 159 -2.32 -1.86 -15.73
C GLY A 159 -1.23 -2.91 -15.97
N ASP A 160 -0.04 -2.72 -15.41
CA ASP A 160 1.15 -3.56 -15.64
C ASP A 160 1.90 -3.84 -14.32
N SER A 161 1.15 -4.25 -13.30
CA SER A 161 1.68 -4.70 -11.99
C SER A 161 1.33 -6.16 -11.74
N GLY A 162 2.33 -7.04 -11.70
CA GLY A 162 2.15 -8.47 -11.40
C GLY A 162 1.84 -8.71 -9.93
N GLU A 163 0.89 -9.60 -9.64
CA GLU A 163 0.46 -9.85 -8.26
C GLU A 163 1.47 -10.71 -7.50
N THR A 164 1.87 -10.24 -6.31
CA THR A 164 2.99 -10.81 -5.57
C THR A 164 2.51 -11.66 -4.39
N ILE A 165 2.98 -12.92 -4.34
CA ILE A 165 2.74 -13.87 -3.25
C ILE A 165 4.06 -14.09 -2.52
N LEU A 166 4.12 -13.68 -1.25
CA LEU A 166 5.29 -13.83 -0.39
C LEU A 166 5.23 -15.13 0.42
N PHE A 167 6.38 -15.80 0.51
CA PHE A 167 6.61 -16.96 1.38
C PHE A 167 7.67 -16.64 2.45
N THR A 168 7.99 -15.38 2.65
CA THR A 168 8.96 -14.88 3.64
C THR A 168 8.54 -13.52 4.17
N THR A 169 8.88 -13.25 5.44
CA THR A 169 8.78 -11.95 6.12
C THR A 169 10.16 -11.49 6.61
N CYS A 170 11.24 -11.97 5.99
CA CYS A 170 12.61 -11.66 6.39
C CYS A 170 13.18 -10.53 5.51
N ASP A 171 13.34 -9.35 6.10
CA ASP A 171 13.84 -8.12 5.46
C ASP A 171 15.02 -8.38 4.52
N SER A 172 16.07 -9.07 4.98
CA SER A 172 17.28 -9.29 4.18
C SER A 172 17.07 -10.17 2.94
N ILE A 173 16.02 -11.01 2.91
CA ILE A 173 15.61 -11.75 1.72
C ILE A 173 14.83 -10.82 0.79
N LEU A 174 13.95 -9.97 1.32
CA LEU A 174 13.18 -9.00 0.54
C LEU A 174 14.08 -7.90 -0.09
N GLU A 175 15.07 -7.42 0.65
CA GLU A 175 16.16 -6.56 0.16
C GLU A 175 16.95 -7.28 -0.95
N SER A 176 17.38 -8.53 -0.73
CA SER A 176 18.08 -9.32 -1.75
C SER A 176 17.25 -9.54 -3.02
N ILE A 177 15.93 -9.70 -2.91
CA ILE A 177 15.01 -9.76 -4.05
C ILE A 177 15.02 -8.43 -4.80
N ALA A 178 14.84 -7.31 -4.10
CA ALA A 178 14.81 -5.98 -4.70
C ALA A 178 16.14 -5.60 -5.40
N GLU A 179 17.28 -6.03 -4.86
CA GLU A 179 18.61 -5.85 -5.48
C GLU A 179 18.83 -6.72 -6.74
N ASN A 180 18.05 -7.78 -6.95
CA ASN A 180 18.20 -8.71 -8.09
C ASN A 180 17.05 -8.64 -9.10
N ASP A 181 16.00 -7.85 -8.83
CA ASP A 181 14.84 -7.73 -9.69
C ASP A 181 15.10 -6.78 -10.86
N VAL A 182 15.56 -7.37 -11.96
CA VAL A 182 15.88 -6.67 -13.21
C VAL A 182 14.70 -5.82 -13.71
N CYS A 183 13.45 -6.20 -13.44
CA CYS A 183 12.28 -5.46 -13.88
C CYS A 183 12.23 -4.10 -13.16
N LEU A 184 12.33 -4.14 -11.83
CA LEU A 184 12.31 -2.97 -10.96
C LEU A 184 13.53 -2.08 -11.18
N LEU A 185 14.72 -2.65 -11.32
CA LEU A 185 15.93 -1.89 -11.63
C LEU A 185 15.84 -1.22 -13.02
N THR A 186 15.30 -1.93 -14.02
CA THR A 186 15.10 -1.39 -15.37
C THR A 186 14.08 -0.26 -15.36
N ASP A 187 12.98 -0.37 -14.62
CA ASP A 187 11.98 0.70 -14.54
C ASP A 187 12.42 1.88 -13.66
N ALA A 188 13.22 1.65 -12.61
CA ALA A 188 13.85 2.71 -11.84
C ALA A 188 14.77 3.57 -12.72
N LEU A 189 15.62 2.91 -13.52
CA LEU A 189 16.54 3.55 -14.44
C LEU A 189 15.81 4.20 -15.62
N ASN A 190 14.80 3.55 -16.21
CA ASN A 190 14.02 4.08 -17.32
C ASN A 190 13.15 5.27 -16.91
N SER A 191 12.51 5.24 -15.74
CA SER A 191 11.76 6.41 -15.21
C SER A 191 12.67 7.60 -14.90
N SER A 192 13.98 7.40 -14.74
CA SER A 192 14.95 8.51 -14.67
C SER A 192 15.31 9.11 -16.05
N LEU A 193 15.03 8.42 -17.16
CA LEU A 193 15.49 8.75 -18.52
C LEU A 193 14.39 8.96 -19.57
N SER A 194 13.15 8.50 -19.34
CA SER A 194 12.09 8.42 -20.36
C SER A 194 10.89 9.35 -20.07
N LEU A 195 10.52 10.16 -21.07
CA LEU A 195 9.31 11.00 -21.08
C LEU A 195 8.54 10.76 -22.38
N ARG A 196 7.39 10.05 -22.37
CA ARG A 196 6.31 10.19 -23.37
C ARG A 196 4.91 9.93 -22.76
N PRO A 197 3.87 10.64 -23.21
CA PRO A 197 2.55 10.61 -22.55
C PRO A 197 1.54 9.68 -23.23
N THR A 198 0.63 9.10 -22.44
CA THR A 198 -0.73 8.77 -22.87
C THR A 198 -1.73 9.10 -21.77
N SER A 199 -2.82 9.80 -22.11
CA SER A 199 -3.69 10.46 -21.14
C SER A 199 -5.05 9.77 -21.01
N ALA A 200 -5.48 9.43 -19.79
CA ALA A 200 -6.89 9.50 -19.32
C ALA A 200 -7.09 8.93 -17.90
N VAL A 201 -7.44 9.79 -16.93
CA VAL A 201 -8.58 9.71 -15.97
C VAL A 201 -8.37 10.82 -14.93
N ASN A 202 -8.87 12.02 -15.21
CA ASN A 202 -8.89 13.11 -14.23
C ASN A 202 -10.21 13.09 -13.45
N GLY A 203 -10.18 13.00 -12.12
CA GLY A 203 -11.30 13.46 -11.29
C GLY A 203 -11.54 12.80 -9.91
N ILE A 204 -11.07 11.58 -9.66
CA ILE A 204 -11.65 10.72 -8.60
C ILE A 204 -11.01 10.89 -7.20
N VAL A 205 -9.71 11.23 -7.11
CA VAL A 205 -9.02 11.40 -5.81
C VAL A 205 -9.39 12.74 -5.16
N PRO A 206 -9.89 12.79 -3.90
CA PRO A 206 -10.17 14.04 -3.18
C PRO A 206 -8.92 14.95 -3.06
N GLN A 207 -9.10 16.28 -2.98
CA GLN A 207 -7.98 17.18 -2.65
C GLN A 207 -7.99 17.57 -1.18
N ARG A 208 -6.81 17.55 -0.56
CA ARG A 208 -6.55 18.14 0.75
C ARG A 208 -6.83 19.66 0.71
N PRO A 209 -7.64 20.22 1.62
CA PRO A 209 -7.75 21.67 1.77
C PRO A 209 -6.43 22.29 2.23
N ILE A 210 -6.01 23.42 1.64
CA ILE A 210 -4.82 24.15 2.09
C ILE A 210 -5.09 24.70 3.50
N THR A 211 -4.46 24.10 4.52
CA THR A 211 -4.90 24.25 5.92
C THR A 211 -4.06 25.29 6.68
N ALA A 212 -4.24 26.57 6.35
CA ALA A 212 -3.62 27.68 7.07
C ALA A 212 -4.33 27.96 8.42
N GLU A 213 -3.94 27.26 9.49
CA GLU A 213 -4.47 27.46 10.86
C GLU A 213 -4.05 28.84 11.44
N ARG A 214 -4.92 29.85 11.32
CA ARG A 214 -4.69 31.19 11.91
C ARG A 214 -4.79 31.21 13.43
N SER A 215 -3.72 30.79 14.12
CA SER A 215 -3.59 30.95 15.58
C SER A 215 -3.34 32.42 15.98
N CYS A 216 -4.39 33.13 16.41
CA CYS A 216 -4.28 34.53 16.85
C CYS A 216 -3.80 34.61 18.31
N VAL A 217 -2.52 34.96 18.52
CA VAL A 217 -1.91 35.15 19.85
C VAL A 217 -1.75 36.64 20.16
N LYS A 218 -2.10 37.05 21.38
CA LYS A 218 -2.01 38.44 21.85
C LYS A 218 -0.63 38.71 22.48
N GLU A 219 -0.04 39.87 22.18
CA GLU A 219 1.16 40.34 22.89
C GLU A 219 0.85 40.75 24.34
N GLU A 220 1.69 40.35 25.29
CA GLU A 220 1.94 41.12 26.52
C GLU A 220 3.44 41.44 26.64
N LYS A 221 3.77 42.64 27.11
CA LYS A 221 5.12 43.23 26.99
C LYS A 221 5.86 43.32 28.33
N GLY A 222 6.75 42.35 28.58
CA GLY A 222 7.71 42.40 29.68
C GLY A 222 9.07 42.98 29.25
N LYS A 223 9.51 44.10 29.87
CA LYS A 223 10.87 44.63 29.72
C LYS A 223 11.79 44.09 30.82
N ILE A 224 12.93 43.48 30.44
CA ILE A 224 14.16 43.47 31.24
C ILE A 224 15.33 43.86 30.33
N LEU A 225 16.36 44.48 30.91
CA LEU A 225 17.47 45.13 30.21
C LEU A 225 18.82 44.55 30.67
N GLY A 226 19.67 44.07 29.76
CA GLY A 226 21.11 44.00 30.03
C GLY A 226 21.95 42.95 29.28
N ARG A 227 22.73 43.44 28.30
CA ARG A 227 24.16 43.12 28.12
C ARG A 227 24.57 41.65 27.83
N GLU A 228 24.73 41.30 26.55
CA GLU A 228 25.89 40.50 26.06
C GLU A 228 26.15 40.58 24.54
N LYS A 229 26.59 41.77 24.10
CA LYS A 229 26.73 42.20 22.68
C LYS A 229 27.71 41.43 21.77
N SER A 230 28.25 40.30 22.21
CA SER A 230 29.20 39.47 21.46
C SER A 230 28.64 38.11 21.02
N LEU A 231 27.61 37.57 21.70
CA LEU A 231 26.86 36.39 21.25
C LEU A 231 25.65 36.78 20.37
N GLU A 232 25.08 37.96 20.65
CA GLU A 232 23.96 38.59 19.93
C GLU A 232 24.07 38.63 18.39
N LYS A 233 25.24 38.37 17.78
CA LYS A 233 25.43 38.44 16.32
C LYS A 233 25.22 37.11 15.58
N GLU A 234 25.50 35.97 16.22
CA GLU A 234 25.11 34.66 15.68
C GLU A 234 23.63 34.38 16.00
N GLU A 235 23.21 34.66 17.24
CA GLU A 235 21.83 34.47 17.68
C GLU A 235 20.82 35.33 16.89
N LYS A 236 21.23 36.48 16.32
CA LYS A 236 20.35 37.30 15.48
C LYS A 236 20.21 36.82 14.03
N GLU A 237 21.14 36.03 13.49
CA GLU A 237 20.87 35.31 12.24
C GLU A 237 19.90 34.15 12.52
N GLU A 238 20.08 33.39 13.60
CA GLU A 238 19.12 32.32 13.98
C GLU A 238 17.73 32.85 14.36
N ALA A 239 17.62 33.99 15.04
CA ALA A 239 16.34 34.64 15.35
C ALA A 239 15.64 35.30 14.15
N SER A 240 16.28 35.35 12.98
CA SER A 240 15.70 35.93 11.76
C SER A 240 14.97 34.92 10.86
N GLY A 241 15.22 33.62 11.04
CA GLY A 241 14.72 32.57 10.15
C GLY A 241 15.30 32.57 8.72
N LEU A 242 16.18 33.52 8.38
CA LEU A 242 16.68 33.73 7.01
C LEU A 242 17.71 32.67 6.60
N VAL A 243 17.24 31.61 5.93
CA VAL A 243 18.08 30.63 5.27
C VAL A 243 18.55 31.15 3.91
N LYS A 244 19.86 31.27 3.71
CA LYS A 244 20.48 31.62 2.41
C LYS A 244 20.78 30.39 1.54
N VAL A 245 21.11 29.27 2.18
CA VAL A 245 21.40 27.98 1.55
C VAL A 245 20.87 26.87 2.48
N LEU A 246 20.10 25.94 1.91
CA LEU A 246 19.58 24.76 2.58
C LEU A 246 20.17 23.52 1.89
N ASN A 247 20.94 22.71 2.63
CA ASN A 247 21.51 21.47 2.09
C ASN A 247 20.68 20.28 2.59
N LEU A 248 20.15 19.50 1.65
CA LEU A 248 19.41 18.27 1.92
C LEU A 248 20.36 17.08 1.68
N THR A 249 20.73 16.37 2.74
CA THR A 249 21.54 15.14 2.65
C THR A 249 20.61 13.94 2.74
N LEU A 250 20.54 13.16 1.66
CA LEU A 250 19.76 11.93 1.58
C LEU A 250 20.65 10.80 2.11
N GLU A 251 20.33 10.23 3.27
CA GLU A 251 21.26 9.39 4.04
C GLU A 251 21.02 7.89 3.87
N SER A 252 19.80 7.47 3.55
CA SER A 252 19.44 6.10 3.17
C SER A 252 18.11 6.04 2.43
N THR A 253 17.88 4.97 1.70
CA THR A 253 16.60 4.59 1.09
C THR A 253 15.76 3.69 2.01
N TRP A 254 14.61 3.23 1.50
CA TRP A 254 13.75 2.25 2.15
C TRP A 254 14.08 0.78 1.81
N GLY A 255 14.87 0.51 0.77
CA GLY A 255 15.40 -0.84 0.48
C GLY A 255 16.26 -0.95 -0.79
N ILE A 256 16.06 -0.11 -1.80
CA ILE A 256 16.90 -0.15 -3.02
C ILE A 256 18.18 0.66 -2.78
N GLY A 257 19.34 0.02 -2.86
CA GLY A 257 20.64 0.66 -2.59
C GLY A 257 21.25 1.46 -3.74
N GLU A 258 20.90 1.14 -4.99
CA GLU A 258 21.57 1.71 -6.18
C GLU A 258 21.09 3.12 -6.57
N VAL A 259 19.87 3.49 -6.20
CA VAL A 259 19.21 4.76 -6.57
C VAL A 259 18.44 5.34 -5.39
N ILE A 260 18.51 6.66 -5.20
CA ILE A 260 17.84 7.38 -4.11
C ILE A 260 17.11 8.61 -4.66
N GLY A 261 15.80 8.71 -4.43
CA GLY A 261 14.94 9.66 -5.14
C GLY A 261 13.93 10.45 -4.29
N LEU A 262 13.79 11.73 -4.62
CA LEU A 262 12.64 12.58 -4.28
C LEU A 262 11.97 13.02 -5.59
N THR A 263 10.68 12.73 -5.77
CA THR A 263 9.97 12.89 -7.06
C THR A 263 9.68 14.34 -7.45
N GLY A 264 9.29 15.12 -6.41
CA GLY A 264 9.15 17.80 -5.50
C GLY A 264 9.06 18.40 -4.02
N VAL A 265 10.10 19.12 -3.60
CA VAL A 265 10.18 19.76 -2.28
C VAL A 265 9.48 21.12 -2.32
N GLU A 266 8.43 21.29 -1.52
CA GLU A 266 7.81 22.59 -1.27
C GLU A 266 8.36 23.21 0.01
N PHE A 267 8.64 24.52 -0.03
CA PHE A 267 9.08 25.28 1.13
C PHE A 267 8.00 26.26 1.55
N PHE A 268 7.72 26.32 2.85
CA PHE A 268 6.75 27.24 3.44
C PHE A 268 7.46 28.26 4.33
N ASP A 269 6.95 29.48 4.38
CA ASP A 269 7.48 30.52 5.26
C ASP A 269 6.94 30.39 6.70
N TYR A 270 7.37 31.30 7.57
CA TYR A 270 6.96 31.30 8.99
C TYR A 270 5.47 31.60 9.21
N SER A 271 4.73 32.03 8.18
CA SER A 271 3.29 32.29 8.20
C SER A 271 2.46 31.14 7.61
N GLY A 272 3.13 30.13 7.02
CA GLY A 272 2.48 28.98 6.38
C GLY A 272 2.13 29.18 4.91
N GLU A 273 2.66 30.23 4.27
CA GLU A 273 2.49 30.49 2.84
C GLU A 273 3.63 29.84 2.04
N VAL A 274 3.36 29.37 0.82
CA VAL A 274 4.36 28.75 -0.06
C VAL A 274 5.39 29.79 -0.49
N ILE A 275 6.68 29.49 -0.28
CA ILE A 275 7.80 30.29 -0.78
C ILE A 275 7.86 30.15 -2.30
N PRO A 276 7.66 31.22 -3.10
CA PRO A 276 7.63 31.08 -4.55
C PRO A 276 8.97 30.62 -5.12
N ASN A 277 8.92 29.67 -6.08
CA ASN A 277 10.10 29.10 -6.73
C ASN A 277 11.01 30.16 -7.40
N SER A 278 10.47 31.34 -7.73
CA SER A 278 11.24 32.50 -8.22
C SER A 278 12.19 33.13 -7.20
N LEU A 279 12.15 32.71 -5.94
CA LEU A 279 13.11 33.08 -4.89
C LEU A 279 14.27 32.05 -4.75
N ILE A 280 14.21 30.92 -5.45
CA ILE A 280 15.25 29.89 -5.43
C ILE A 280 16.23 30.16 -6.57
N GLU A 281 17.39 30.74 -6.26
CA GLU A 281 18.38 31.16 -7.25
C GLU A 281 19.01 29.98 -8.02
N SER A 282 19.19 28.83 -7.37
CA SER A 282 19.66 27.59 -8.00
C SER A 282 19.33 26.35 -7.17
N VAL A 283 19.26 25.20 -7.83
CA VAL A 283 19.25 23.87 -7.21
C VAL A 283 20.39 23.06 -7.82
N THR A 284 21.14 22.36 -6.98
CA THR A 284 22.27 21.52 -7.37
C THR A 284 22.25 20.22 -6.60
N ALA A 285 22.84 19.17 -7.17
CA ALA A 285 23.00 17.87 -6.53
C ALA A 285 24.41 17.32 -6.83
N GLU A 286 24.87 16.39 -6.00
CA GLU A 286 26.14 15.69 -6.15
C GLU A 286 25.90 14.31 -6.79
N GLY A 287 26.57 14.01 -7.90
CA GLY A 287 26.40 12.78 -8.67
C GLY A 287 25.64 12.95 -9.99
N ALA A 288 25.24 11.84 -10.62
CA ALA A 288 24.41 11.84 -11.82
C ALA A 288 22.93 12.04 -11.41
N SER A 289 22.29 13.08 -11.94
CA SER A 289 20.91 13.44 -11.58
C SER A 289 20.03 13.59 -12.83
N ALA A 290 18.76 13.22 -12.67
CA ALA A 290 17.68 13.68 -13.55
C ALA A 290 17.47 15.21 -13.41
N ASP A 291 16.50 15.76 -14.16
CA ASP A 291 16.18 17.19 -14.19
C ASP A 291 15.81 17.76 -12.81
N LEU A 292 16.79 18.40 -12.16
CA LEU A 292 16.67 19.01 -10.83
C LEU A 292 15.60 20.11 -10.75
N ASN A 293 15.17 20.69 -11.87
CA ASN A 293 14.09 21.70 -11.86
C ASN A 293 12.76 21.08 -11.44
N ARG A 294 12.58 19.76 -11.59
CA ARG A 294 11.43 19.03 -11.02
C ARG A 294 11.36 19.18 -9.51
N LEU A 295 12.51 19.19 -8.81
CA LEU A 295 12.61 19.32 -7.34
C LEU A 295 11.90 20.55 -6.77
N ILE A 296 11.68 21.58 -7.60
CA ILE A 296 11.12 22.88 -7.22
C ILE A 296 10.18 23.45 -8.29
N ASN A 297 9.51 22.61 -9.10
CA ASN A 297 8.67 23.12 -10.20
C ASN A 297 7.30 23.67 -9.74
N GLY A 298 6.92 23.47 -8.46
CA GLY A 298 5.61 23.85 -7.91
C GLY A 298 4.45 22.96 -8.38
N ARG A 299 4.74 21.87 -9.09
CA ARG A 299 3.76 20.84 -9.50
C ARG A 299 3.69 19.73 -8.46
N ASN A 300 3.65 20.12 -7.19
CA ASN A 300 3.60 19.19 -6.06
C ASN A 300 2.17 18.71 -5.79
N LEU A 301 1.18 19.47 -6.27
CA LEU A 301 -0.27 19.23 -6.13
C LEU A 301 -0.94 19.03 -7.49
N THR A 302 -0.72 17.88 -8.15
CA THR A 302 -1.36 17.56 -9.43
C THR A 302 -1.99 16.16 -9.44
N ARG A 303 -3.08 16.04 -10.19
CA ARG A 303 -3.88 14.81 -10.39
C ARG A 303 -3.60 14.18 -11.77
N SER A 304 -2.51 14.56 -12.43
CA SER A 304 -2.12 14.09 -13.77
C SER A 304 -1.00 13.08 -13.69
N LYS A 305 -1.12 11.96 -14.40
CA LYS A 305 -0.04 10.95 -14.56
C LYS A 305 1.30 11.51 -15.06
N GLU A 306 1.27 12.67 -15.72
CA GLU A 306 2.46 13.30 -16.29
C GLU A 306 3.33 14.02 -15.22
N ASP A 307 2.84 14.15 -13.98
CA ASP A 307 3.55 14.74 -12.84
C ASP A 307 3.43 13.82 -11.59
N ILE A 308 4.34 12.84 -11.42
CA ILE A 308 4.31 11.91 -10.27
C ILE A 308 4.82 12.58 -8.98
N VAL A 309 4.18 12.28 -7.84
CA VAL A 309 4.22 13.04 -6.56
C VAL A 309 5.18 12.38 -5.53
N TRP A 310 5.30 12.94 -4.32
CA TRP A 310 6.58 13.12 -3.60
C TRP A 310 7.05 12.05 -2.60
N ASN A 311 8.38 11.91 -2.50
CA ASN A 311 9.13 10.67 -2.25
C ASN A 311 8.92 9.63 -3.38
N TYR A 312 9.99 8.98 -3.86
CA TYR A 312 9.96 8.25 -5.13
C TYR A 312 8.84 7.19 -5.16
N ASN A 313 7.90 7.31 -6.12
CA ASN A 313 6.63 6.58 -6.10
C ASN A 313 6.21 6.09 -7.50
N GLY A 314 7.16 5.53 -8.27
CA GLY A 314 6.87 5.01 -9.61
C GLY A 314 6.02 3.73 -9.62
N SER A 315 6.10 2.93 -8.55
CA SER A 315 5.32 1.72 -8.29
C SER A 315 5.43 1.34 -6.81
N VAL A 316 4.74 0.27 -6.38
CA VAL A 316 4.84 -0.27 -5.00
C VAL A 316 6.26 -0.70 -4.67
N GLU A 317 6.95 -1.27 -5.63
CA GLU A 317 8.28 -1.85 -5.48
C GLU A 317 9.37 -0.81 -5.74
N LEU A 318 9.15 0.13 -6.66
CA LEU A 318 10.00 1.29 -6.84
C LEU A 318 10.01 2.21 -5.61
N SER A 319 8.96 2.19 -4.77
CA SER A 319 8.89 3.01 -3.55
C SER A 319 10.05 2.80 -2.58
N TYR A 320 10.73 1.64 -2.65
CA TYR A 320 11.91 1.32 -1.85
C TYR A 320 13.16 2.12 -2.25
N ALA A 321 13.18 2.77 -3.42
CA ALA A 321 14.18 3.78 -3.81
C ALA A 321 13.89 5.18 -3.23
N GLY A 322 12.74 5.36 -2.57
CA GLY A 322 12.41 6.57 -1.83
C GLY A 322 13.36 6.80 -0.66
N VAL A 323 13.64 8.06 -0.36
CA VAL A 323 14.44 8.48 0.80
C VAL A 323 13.75 8.02 2.09
N ARG A 324 14.51 7.39 2.99
CA ARG A 324 14.09 7.04 4.35
C ARG A 324 14.68 7.99 5.38
N ASN A 325 15.95 8.33 5.27
CA ASN A 325 16.61 9.27 6.19
C ASN A 325 17.03 10.54 5.45
N LEU A 326 16.50 11.69 5.87
CA LEU A 326 16.86 13.02 5.37
C LEU A 326 17.47 13.85 6.50
N ARG A 327 18.65 14.43 6.25
CA ARG A 327 19.31 15.38 7.16
C ARG A 327 19.36 16.77 6.54
N ILE A 328 18.71 17.72 7.19
CA ILE A 328 18.57 19.10 6.71
C ILE A 328 19.62 19.98 7.40
N HIS A 329 20.39 20.73 6.62
CA HIS A 329 21.40 21.66 7.11
C HIS A 329 21.17 23.08 6.61
N SER A 330 21.53 24.07 7.42
CA SER A 330 21.57 25.49 7.04
C SER A 330 22.77 26.15 7.72
N SER A 331 23.48 27.02 7.00
CA SER A 331 24.67 27.75 7.50
C SER A 331 25.71 26.83 8.17
N GLY A 332 25.94 25.64 7.60
CA GLY A 332 26.89 24.65 8.09
C GLY A 332 26.48 23.88 9.36
N ARG A 333 25.29 24.15 9.94
CA ARG A 333 24.75 23.41 11.09
C ARG A 333 23.60 22.49 10.63
N THR A 334 23.53 21.26 11.14
CA THR A 334 22.32 20.43 11.01
C THR A 334 21.18 21.13 11.76
N LYS A 335 20.03 21.30 11.10
CA LYS A 335 18.83 21.94 11.65
C LYS A 335 17.72 20.97 12.00
N ARG A 336 17.67 19.80 11.33
CA ARG A 336 16.70 18.73 11.62
C ARG A 336 17.21 17.39 11.06
N ARG A 337 16.89 16.28 11.74
CA ARG A 337 16.88 14.94 11.15
C ARG A 337 15.43 14.49 10.94
N VAL A 338 15.16 13.83 9.82
CA VAL A 338 13.81 13.45 9.41
C VAL A 338 13.84 12.00 8.93
N VAL A 339 12.97 11.16 9.50
CA VAL A 339 12.59 9.91 8.85
C VAL A 339 11.46 10.26 7.88
N LEU A 340 11.70 10.08 6.59
CA LEU A 340 10.70 10.29 5.53
C LEU A 340 9.92 9.01 5.30
N ARG A 341 8.60 9.14 5.28
CA ARG A 341 7.62 8.06 5.05
C ARG A 341 7.84 7.44 3.68
N LYS A 342 7.83 6.10 3.61
CA LYS A 342 7.85 5.34 2.35
C LYS A 342 6.64 5.75 1.49
N ALA A 343 6.81 5.80 0.17
CA ALA A 343 5.65 5.97 -0.71
C ALA A 343 4.88 4.64 -0.84
N VAL A 344 3.57 4.68 -1.10
CA VAL A 344 2.73 3.46 -1.08
C VAL A 344 2.57 2.77 -2.44
N GLY A 345 3.15 3.31 -3.52
CA GLY A 345 3.00 2.79 -4.88
C GLY A 345 1.67 3.06 -5.57
N TYR A 346 0.67 3.59 -4.85
CA TYR A 346 -0.68 3.84 -5.37
C TYR A 346 -1.29 5.16 -4.86
N THR A 347 -2.18 5.74 -5.66
CA THR A 347 -2.71 7.11 -5.47
C THR A 347 -4.08 7.14 -4.79
N TYR A 348 -4.23 6.44 -3.66
CA TYR A 348 -5.48 6.47 -2.87
C TYR A 348 -5.61 7.71 -1.96
N PHE A 349 -4.51 8.39 -1.64
CA PHE A 349 -4.48 9.59 -0.82
C PHE A 349 -3.30 10.51 -1.19
N ASP A 350 -3.34 11.76 -0.70
CA ASP A 350 -2.23 12.71 -0.82
C ASP A 350 -1.09 12.32 0.12
N PHE A 351 0.06 11.93 -0.45
CA PHE A 351 1.18 11.34 0.27
C PHE A 351 2.31 12.34 0.60
N VAL A 352 2.05 13.64 0.50
CA VAL A 352 2.89 14.71 1.08
C VAL A 352 3.11 14.51 2.58
N GLN A 353 4.33 14.76 3.06
CA GLN A 353 4.71 14.67 4.48
C GLN A 353 5.14 16.03 5.03
N ASP A 354 4.45 16.53 6.04
CA ASP A 354 4.66 17.87 6.57
C ASP A 354 5.87 17.94 7.53
N VAL A 355 7.02 18.43 7.05
CA VAL A 355 8.27 18.54 7.83
C VAL A 355 8.24 19.79 8.74
N THR A 356 7.38 19.75 9.76
CA THR A 356 6.98 20.83 10.70
C THR A 356 8.08 21.60 11.46
N PHE A 357 9.35 21.23 11.36
CA PHE A 357 10.53 21.83 12.01
C PHE A 357 10.60 21.97 13.56
N ASP A 358 9.50 22.13 14.30
CA ASP A 358 9.50 22.42 15.74
C ASP A 358 10.34 21.43 16.59
N ARG A 359 11.28 21.96 17.37
CA ARG A 359 12.20 21.20 18.24
C ARG A 359 11.49 20.44 19.37
N ARG A 360 10.31 20.89 19.80
CA ARG A 360 9.47 20.17 20.79
C ARG A 360 8.94 18.87 20.20
N ILE A 361 8.55 18.92 18.93
CA ILE A 361 8.08 17.75 18.17
C ILE A 361 9.25 16.81 17.89
N GLU A 362 10.42 17.34 17.52
CA GLU A 362 11.65 16.53 17.36
C GLU A 362 12.05 15.80 18.65
N LEU A 363 12.08 16.51 19.79
CA LEU A 363 12.42 15.92 21.10
C LEU A 363 11.38 14.91 21.61
N ALA A 364 10.09 15.08 21.27
CA ALA A 364 9.05 14.13 21.64
C ALA A 364 9.25 12.77 20.94
N HIS A 365 9.58 12.77 19.64
CA HIS A 365 9.80 11.53 18.89
C HIS A 365 11.17 10.91 19.16
N ALA A 366 12.21 11.71 19.40
CA ALA A 366 13.54 11.19 19.80
C ALA A 366 13.54 10.49 21.18
N ALA A 367 12.48 10.64 21.98
CA ALA A 367 12.30 9.91 23.24
C ALA A 367 11.67 8.51 23.06
N ILE A 368 11.18 8.18 21.86
CA ILE A 368 10.41 6.96 21.53
C ILE A 368 11.33 5.80 21.08
N ASP A 369 12.65 6.01 21.05
CA ASP A 369 13.72 5.09 20.62
C ASP A 369 13.92 3.84 21.54
N ARG A 370 12.86 3.36 22.18
CA ARG A 370 12.79 2.14 23.00
C ARG A 370 11.59 1.30 22.54
N PRO A 371 11.79 0.03 22.14
CA PRO A 371 10.68 -0.81 21.68
C PRO A 371 9.62 -0.98 22.77
N MET A 372 8.39 -0.57 22.47
CA MET A 372 7.25 -0.64 23.38
C MET A 372 6.33 -1.77 22.92
N SER A 373 6.55 -2.98 23.45
CA SER A 373 5.90 -4.26 23.09
C SER A 373 4.38 -4.38 23.34
N LYS A 374 3.67 -3.26 23.36
CA LYS A 374 2.21 -3.09 23.50
C LYS A 374 1.65 -2.00 22.58
N CYS A 375 2.44 -1.53 21.62
CA CYS A 375 2.04 -0.63 20.56
C CYS A 375 2.55 -1.17 19.23
N ALA A 376 1.91 -0.76 18.13
CA ALA A 376 2.60 -0.65 16.85
C ALA A 376 3.19 0.77 16.72
N ASN A 377 4.25 0.91 15.93
CA ASN A 377 4.84 2.19 15.54
C ASN A 377 4.88 2.26 14.02
N GLY A 378 4.50 3.40 13.43
CA GLY A 378 4.54 3.58 11.99
C GLY A 378 3.89 4.88 11.53
N PHE A 379 3.96 5.14 10.24
CA PHE A 379 3.38 6.31 9.60
C PHE A 379 1.99 6.05 9.01
N ILE A 380 1.71 4.84 8.53
CA ILE A 380 0.52 4.48 7.76
C ILE A 380 -0.15 3.27 8.43
N TYR A 381 -1.35 3.46 8.95
CA TYR A 381 -2.19 2.39 9.48
C TYR A 381 -3.31 2.10 8.47
N GLN A 382 -3.19 0.99 7.74
CA GLN A 382 -4.08 0.62 6.65
C GLN A 382 -5.06 -0.48 7.09
N LEU A 383 -6.34 -0.22 6.93
CA LEU A 383 -7.45 -1.15 7.17
C LEU A 383 -7.96 -1.64 5.80
N ILE A 384 -7.85 -2.94 5.52
CA ILE A 384 -8.40 -3.58 4.31
C ILE A 384 -9.68 -4.34 4.68
N ILE A 385 -10.82 -3.93 4.12
CA ILE A 385 -12.12 -4.58 4.33
C ILE A 385 -12.27 -5.73 3.35
N LEU A 386 -12.20 -6.95 3.89
CA LEU A 386 -12.17 -8.19 3.11
C LEU A 386 -13.58 -8.72 2.81
N SER A 387 -14.57 -8.42 3.65
CA SER A 387 -15.98 -8.83 3.43
C SER A 387 -16.97 -8.09 4.33
N THR A 388 -18.25 -8.16 3.97
CA THR A 388 -19.39 -7.67 4.77
C THR A 388 -20.12 -8.80 5.48
N TRP A 389 -21.09 -8.46 6.32
CA TRP A 389 -21.99 -9.42 6.97
C TRP A 389 -23.16 -9.90 6.08
N GLY A 390 -23.26 -9.44 4.81
CA GLY A 390 -24.27 -9.93 3.85
C GLY A 390 -24.74 -8.98 2.75
N ASP A 391 -24.27 -7.72 2.69
CA ASP A 391 -24.53 -6.83 1.54
C ASP A 391 -23.32 -6.86 0.58
N GLU A 392 -23.55 -7.27 -0.67
CA GLU A 392 -22.52 -7.41 -1.71
C GLU A 392 -22.12 -6.08 -2.37
N PHE A 393 -22.90 -5.01 -2.16
CA PHE A 393 -22.78 -3.73 -2.87
C PHE A 393 -22.31 -2.57 -1.99
N TYR A 394 -22.49 -2.66 -0.67
CA TYR A 394 -22.18 -1.58 0.27
C TYR A 394 -21.60 -2.08 1.59
N VAL A 395 -20.54 -1.41 2.05
CA VAL A 395 -19.97 -1.60 3.38
C VAL A 395 -19.85 -0.27 4.11
N GLY A 396 -19.93 -0.31 5.44
CA GLY A 396 -19.76 0.87 6.28
C GLY A 396 -19.20 0.54 7.65
N LEU A 397 -18.92 1.61 8.39
CA LEU A 397 -18.56 1.59 9.80
C LEU A 397 -19.25 2.78 10.49
N ASN A 398 -19.47 2.65 11.79
CA ASN A 398 -20.03 3.72 12.62
C ASN A 398 -18.95 4.65 13.20
N GLY A 399 -17.68 4.20 13.30
CA GLY A 399 -16.56 5.01 13.78
C GLY A 399 -15.31 4.17 14.11
N ILE A 400 -14.16 4.85 14.25
CA ILE A 400 -12.86 4.27 14.61
C ILE A 400 -12.17 5.22 15.61
N GLU A 401 -11.66 4.69 16.72
CA GLU A 401 -10.83 5.44 17.67
C GLU A 401 -9.40 4.89 17.69
N LEU A 402 -8.40 5.77 17.69
CA LEU A 402 -7.00 5.43 17.86
C LEU A 402 -6.52 5.87 19.24
N ARG A 403 -5.75 5.02 19.94
CA ARG A 403 -5.35 5.24 21.34
C ARG A 403 -3.87 5.01 21.57
N ASP A 404 -3.27 5.89 22.38
CA ASP A 404 -1.84 5.87 22.73
C ASP A 404 -1.51 4.82 23.82
N ALA A 405 -0.24 4.74 24.23
CA ALA A 405 0.24 3.81 25.26
C ALA A 405 -0.44 3.99 26.64
N GLU A 406 -0.96 5.18 26.94
CA GLU A 406 -1.73 5.47 28.15
C GLU A 406 -3.24 5.24 27.97
N GLY A 407 -3.68 4.78 26.79
CA GLY A 407 -5.08 4.52 26.45
C GLY A 407 -5.91 5.78 26.14
N ARG A 408 -5.28 6.95 26.06
CA ARG A 408 -5.93 8.22 25.71
C ARG A 408 -6.21 8.25 24.21
N LEU A 409 -7.23 9.01 23.79
CA LEU A 409 -7.53 9.20 22.38
C LEU A 409 -6.44 10.04 21.71
N ILE A 410 -5.93 9.56 20.56
CA ILE A 410 -5.02 10.31 19.71
C ILE A 410 -5.86 11.35 18.94
N PRO A 411 -5.53 12.65 19.01
CA PRO A 411 -6.28 13.69 18.30
C PRO A 411 -5.94 13.67 16.81
N LEU A 412 -6.92 13.33 15.98
CA LEU A 412 -6.77 13.26 14.53
C LEU A 412 -7.20 14.57 13.85
N LYS A 413 -6.43 14.99 12.85
CA LYS A 413 -6.81 16.06 11.91
C LYS A 413 -7.46 15.46 10.66
N PRO A 414 -8.29 16.20 9.88
CA PRO A 414 -8.90 15.69 8.66
C PRO A 414 -7.91 15.15 7.62
N ASN A 415 -6.66 15.66 7.59
CA ASN A 415 -5.61 15.14 6.72
C ASN A 415 -4.94 13.85 7.22
N ASN A 416 -5.26 13.37 8.43
CA ASN A 416 -4.79 12.09 8.93
C ASN A 416 -5.65 10.91 8.46
N LEU A 417 -6.73 11.13 7.72
CA LEU A 417 -7.65 10.08 7.27
C LEU A 417 -7.83 10.11 5.75
N ALA A 418 -7.81 8.93 5.14
CA ALA A 418 -8.32 8.71 3.79
C ALA A 418 -9.12 7.40 3.71
N ALA A 419 -10.01 7.29 2.72
CA ALA A 419 -10.73 6.07 2.44
C ALA A 419 -10.89 5.86 0.92
N PHE A 420 -10.83 4.61 0.48
CA PHE A 420 -11.04 4.21 -0.90
C PHE A 420 -12.08 3.08 -1.00
N PRO A 421 -13.21 3.27 -1.69
CA PRO A 421 -13.73 4.56 -2.17
C PRO A 421 -14.08 5.49 -1.00
N GLU A 422 -14.07 6.80 -1.23
CA GLU A 422 -14.26 7.80 -0.16
C GLU A 422 -15.61 7.62 0.55
N SER A 423 -16.71 7.52 -0.21
CA SER A 423 -18.05 7.22 0.29
C SER A 423 -18.98 6.87 -0.88
N VAL A 424 -20.26 6.59 -0.60
CA VAL A 424 -21.32 6.45 -1.61
C VAL A 424 -21.47 7.66 -2.55
N ASN A 425 -20.89 8.81 -2.24
CA ASN A 425 -20.87 9.99 -3.12
C ASN A 425 -20.03 9.81 -4.40
N ILE A 426 -19.27 8.71 -4.55
CA ILE A 426 -18.64 8.37 -5.84
C ILE A 426 -19.64 7.88 -6.91
N LEU A 427 -20.88 7.58 -6.53
CA LEU A 427 -21.90 7.04 -7.42
C LEU A 427 -22.68 8.17 -8.11
N PRO A 428 -22.77 8.24 -9.45
CA PRO A 428 -23.39 9.38 -10.17
C PRO A 428 -24.85 9.71 -9.82
N GLN A 429 -25.57 8.76 -9.22
CA GLN A 429 -26.96 8.91 -8.76
C GLN A 429 -27.09 9.39 -7.30
N VAL A 430 -25.98 9.51 -6.55
CA VAL A 430 -25.95 9.95 -5.16
C VAL A 430 -25.49 11.42 -5.11
N ASN A 431 -26.22 12.25 -4.35
CA ASN A 431 -25.93 13.68 -4.22
C ASN A 431 -25.82 14.03 -2.74
N ASP A 432 -24.60 14.39 -2.32
CA ASP A 432 -24.24 14.86 -0.96
C ASP A 432 -24.84 14.04 0.19
N ASP A 433 -24.63 12.72 0.14
CA ASP A 433 -24.96 11.83 1.25
C ASP A 433 -24.02 12.11 2.43
N PRO A 434 -24.55 12.32 3.66
CA PRO A 434 -23.75 12.72 4.82
C PRO A 434 -22.79 11.63 5.31
N ARG A 435 -22.83 10.40 4.76
CA ARG A 435 -22.05 9.25 5.25
C ARG A 435 -20.61 9.21 4.73
N ARG A 436 -19.94 10.36 4.83
CA ARG A 436 -18.57 10.64 4.36
C ARG A 436 -17.51 9.89 5.19
N SER A 437 -16.31 9.73 4.63
CA SER A 437 -15.15 9.11 5.31
C SER A 437 -14.80 9.81 6.62
N GLU A 438 -14.85 11.15 6.65
CA GLU A 438 -14.63 12.02 7.80
C GLU A 438 -15.38 11.58 9.08
N ASN A 439 -16.54 10.93 8.94
CA ASN A 439 -17.31 10.40 10.06
C ASN A 439 -16.58 9.31 10.86
N LEU A 440 -15.62 8.60 10.26
CA LEU A 440 -14.85 7.57 10.94
C LEU A 440 -14.05 8.11 12.14
N MET A 441 -13.70 9.39 12.14
CA MET A 441 -12.80 10.00 13.12
C MET A 441 -13.44 11.13 13.95
N ASN A 442 -14.75 11.39 13.78
CA ASN A 442 -15.44 12.50 14.47
C ASN A 442 -15.78 12.21 15.94
N GLY A 443 -15.67 10.95 16.40
CA GLY A 443 -15.99 10.51 17.76
C GLY A 443 -17.48 10.31 18.06
N ILE A 444 -18.36 10.49 17.08
CA ILE A 444 -19.84 10.48 17.22
C ILE A 444 -20.39 9.09 16.84
N ASN A 445 -19.80 8.06 17.42
CA ASN A 445 -19.92 6.66 16.96
C ASN A 445 -21.34 6.09 17.13
N GLU A 446 -22.11 6.57 18.11
CA GLU A 446 -23.35 5.91 18.60
C GLU A 446 -24.63 6.75 18.44
N GLU A 447 -24.61 7.89 17.73
CA GLU A 447 -25.81 8.74 17.58
C GLU A 447 -26.74 8.32 16.44
N SER A 448 -26.36 8.65 15.20
CA SER A 448 -27.23 8.62 14.02
C SER A 448 -26.51 7.97 12.85
N ALA A 449 -27.26 7.27 11.99
CA ALA A 449 -26.74 6.72 10.75
C ALA A 449 -26.59 7.74 9.60
N SER A 450 -26.62 9.03 9.93
CA SER A 450 -26.00 10.11 9.14
C SER A 450 -24.51 10.27 9.48
N ASN A 451 -24.13 10.02 10.74
CA ASN A 451 -22.81 10.27 11.31
C ASN A 451 -21.92 9.00 11.23
N SER A 452 -22.28 8.07 10.34
CA SER A 452 -21.55 6.84 10.03
C SER A 452 -20.89 6.96 8.65
N TRP A 453 -19.90 6.14 8.34
CA TRP A 453 -19.38 6.01 6.98
C TRP A 453 -20.14 4.93 6.19
N LEU A 454 -20.37 5.15 4.90
CA LEU A 454 -20.79 4.10 3.95
C LEU A 454 -20.12 4.32 2.60
N THR A 455 -19.56 3.26 2.02
CA THR A 455 -18.92 3.23 0.71
C THR A 455 -19.41 2.03 -0.12
N PRO A 456 -19.43 2.09 -1.45
CA PRO A 456 -19.76 0.91 -2.25
C PRO A 456 -18.61 -0.09 -2.25
N VAL A 457 -18.94 -1.38 -2.25
CA VAL A 457 -18.00 -2.44 -2.61
C VAL A 457 -17.88 -2.41 -4.13
N LEU A 458 -16.68 -2.13 -4.64
CA LEU A 458 -16.43 -2.11 -6.09
C LEU A 458 -16.01 -3.51 -6.55
N PRO A 459 -16.37 -3.95 -7.77
CA PRO A 459 -15.87 -5.19 -8.34
C PRO A 459 -14.35 -5.26 -8.24
N ASN A 460 -13.87 -6.40 -7.75
CA ASN A 460 -12.46 -6.76 -7.64
C ASN A 460 -11.63 -5.94 -6.63
N ARG A 461 -12.19 -4.89 -6.00
CA ARG A 461 -11.45 -3.99 -5.09
C ARG A 461 -12.02 -4.02 -3.67
N CYS A 462 -11.24 -4.56 -2.74
CA CYS A 462 -11.50 -4.42 -1.30
C CYS A 462 -11.52 -2.93 -0.91
N PRO A 463 -12.56 -2.42 -0.22
CA PRO A 463 -12.54 -1.08 0.35
C PRO A 463 -11.42 -0.94 1.40
N ARG A 464 -10.78 0.23 1.44
CA ARG A 464 -9.65 0.52 2.34
C ARG A 464 -9.87 1.82 3.11
N VAL A 465 -9.36 1.87 4.34
CA VAL A 465 -9.24 3.09 5.15
C VAL A 465 -7.78 3.23 5.58
N PHE A 466 -7.25 4.45 5.57
CA PHE A 466 -5.86 4.75 5.89
C PHE A 466 -5.82 5.83 6.96
N PHE A 467 -5.10 5.60 8.06
CA PHE A 467 -4.66 6.67 8.94
C PHE A 467 -3.20 6.99 8.65
N VAL A 468 -2.93 8.24 8.29
CA VAL A 468 -1.64 8.68 7.74
C VAL A 468 -1.07 9.79 8.62
N PHE A 469 0.16 9.60 9.08
CA PHE A 469 0.86 10.51 9.98
C PHE A 469 2.15 11.03 9.33
N ASP A 470 2.54 12.26 9.67
CA ASP A 470 3.77 12.88 9.18
C ASP A 470 5.02 12.45 9.96
N LEU A 471 4.83 11.71 11.06
CA LEU A 471 5.84 11.24 12.00
C LEU A 471 5.42 9.85 12.51
N PRO A 472 6.38 8.96 12.86
CA PRO A 472 6.06 7.64 13.41
C PRO A 472 5.22 7.80 14.68
N THR A 473 4.00 7.26 14.65
CA THR A 473 3.00 7.45 15.69
C THR A 473 2.72 6.12 16.37
N LEU A 474 2.91 6.06 17.69
CA LEU A 474 2.60 4.87 18.50
C LEU A 474 1.10 4.73 18.71
N ILE A 475 0.55 3.57 18.34
CA ILE A 475 -0.85 3.21 18.62
C ILE A 475 -0.88 1.89 19.39
N SER A 476 -1.46 1.90 20.59
CA SER A 476 -1.62 0.71 21.44
C SER A 476 -2.93 -0.04 21.15
N LYS A 477 -3.97 0.70 20.75
CA LYS A 477 -5.30 0.17 20.51
C LYS A 477 -6.03 0.93 19.42
N MET A 478 -6.68 0.19 18.54
CA MET A 478 -7.70 0.66 17.62
C MET A 478 -9.06 0.11 18.10
N VAL A 479 -10.05 0.98 18.29
CA VAL A 479 -11.43 0.58 18.62
C VAL A 479 -12.30 0.80 17.40
N ILE A 480 -12.97 -0.25 16.91
CA ILE A 480 -13.81 -0.17 15.72
C ILE A 480 -15.28 -0.36 16.11
N PHE A 481 -16.12 0.54 15.63
CA PHE A 481 -17.57 0.53 15.79
C PHE A 481 -18.20 0.19 14.43
N ASN A 482 -18.85 -0.97 14.37
CA ASN A 482 -19.40 -1.56 13.15
C ASN A 482 -20.77 -0.97 12.77
N TYR A 483 -21.13 -1.03 11.49
CA TYR A 483 -22.30 -0.35 10.93
C TYR A 483 -23.63 -0.91 11.46
N ARG A 484 -24.41 -0.06 12.14
CA ARG A 484 -25.64 -0.49 12.82
C ARG A 484 -26.95 -0.34 12.02
N LYS A 485 -27.00 0.61 11.07
CA LYS A 485 -28.24 0.98 10.33
C LYS A 485 -28.85 -0.18 9.54
N THR A 486 -27.98 -1.04 9.04
CA THR A 486 -28.28 -2.20 8.21
C THR A 486 -27.15 -3.19 8.48
N PRO A 487 -27.23 -4.03 9.53
CA PRO A 487 -26.08 -4.79 10.00
C PRO A 487 -25.48 -5.79 9.01
N GLU A 488 -26.14 -6.04 7.89
CA GLU A 488 -25.64 -6.75 6.70
C GLU A 488 -24.50 -5.97 6.00
N ARG A 489 -24.53 -4.63 6.06
CA ARG A 489 -23.50 -3.70 5.55
C ARG A 489 -22.35 -3.46 6.53
N GLY A 490 -22.39 -4.10 7.70
CA GLY A 490 -21.26 -4.08 8.62
C GLY A 490 -20.06 -4.81 8.02
N VAL A 491 -18.85 -4.35 8.32
CA VAL A 491 -17.62 -5.09 8.05
C VAL A 491 -17.68 -6.43 8.80
N ARG A 492 -17.34 -7.51 8.11
CA ARG A 492 -17.18 -8.84 8.71
C ARG A 492 -15.72 -9.16 8.93
N HIS A 493 -14.95 -9.44 7.87
CA HIS A 493 -13.51 -9.64 7.99
C HIS A 493 -12.73 -8.37 7.62
N LEU A 494 -11.73 -8.05 8.43
CA LEU A 494 -10.84 -6.91 8.25
C LEU A 494 -9.38 -7.35 8.48
N SER A 495 -8.46 -6.85 7.67
CA SER A 495 -7.02 -6.87 7.94
C SER A 495 -6.51 -5.46 8.27
N ILE A 496 -5.53 -5.35 9.16
CA ILE A 496 -4.87 -4.12 9.57
C ILE A 496 -3.36 -4.28 9.39
N SER A 497 -2.75 -3.40 8.60
CA SER A 497 -1.29 -3.29 8.47
C SER A 497 -0.76 -1.93 8.92
N VAL A 498 0.53 -1.89 9.24
CA VAL A 498 1.28 -0.71 9.69
C VAL A 498 2.57 -0.63 8.88
N ASP A 499 2.75 0.44 8.09
CA ASP A 499 3.85 0.59 7.13
C ASP A 499 4.10 -0.70 6.30
N ASP A 500 3.01 -1.23 5.75
CA ASP A 500 2.84 -2.49 5.00
C ASP A 500 2.78 -3.81 5.81
N ASP A 501 3.34 -3.88 7.02
CA ASP A 501 3.31 -5.10 7.86
C ASP A 501 1.92 -5.40 8.47
N ILE A 502 1.38 -6.60 8.28
CA ILE A 502 0.07 -6.99 8.87
C ILE A 502 0.21 -7.25 10.38
N VAL A 503 -0.37 -6.37 11.19
CA VAL A 503 -0.34 -6.45 12.67
C VAL A 503 -1.59 -7.13 13.27
N TRP A 504 -2.69 -7.21 12.51
CA TRP A 504 -3.91 -7.90 12.93
C TRP A 504 -4.80 -8.28 11.74
N SER A 505 -5.46 -9.43 11.80
CA SER A 505 -6.52 -9.80 10.86
C SER A 505 -7.57 -10.62 11.60
N GLY A 506 -8.86 -10.44 11.29
CA GLY A 506 -9.93 -11.16 11.98
C GLY A 506 -11.35 -10.72 11.66
N GLU A 507 -12.30 -11.31 12.39
CA GLU A 507 -13.73 -11.04 12.28
C GLU A 507 -14.18 -9.96 13.29
N ILE A 508 -14.94 -8.97 12.81
CA ILE A 508 -15.52 -7.88 13.61
C ILE A 508 -16.97 -8.27 14.00
N PRO A 509 -17.35 -8.17 15.29
CA PRO A 509 -18.70 -8.43 15.75
C PRO A 509 -19.76 -7.69 14.93
N ARG A 510 -20.82 -8.40 14.56
CA ARG A 510 -21.96 -7.83 13.86
C ARG A 510 -22.71 -6.84 14.76
N GLY A 511 -23.15 -5.72 14.20
CA GLY A 511 -24.05 -4.81 14.89
C GLY A 511 -25.49 -5.34 14.99
N SER A 512 -26.31 -4.62 15.77
CA SER A 512 -27.77 -4.72 15.74
C SER A 512 -28.36 -3.37 15.32
N ILE A 513 -29.68 -3.27 15.20
CA ILE A 513 -30.35 -1.99 14.89
C ILE A 513 -30.23 -1.00 16.06
N THR A 514 -30.06 -1.50 17.29
CA THR A 514 -30.00 -0.71 18.54
C THR A 514 -28.58 -0.47 19.05
N GLU A 515 -27.64 -1.37 18.79
CA GLU A 515 -26.29 -1.34 19.36
C GLU A 515 -25.24 -1.60 18.27
N ASN A 516 -24.12 -0.87 18.33
CA ASN A 516 -23.00 -1.06 17.41
C ASN A 516 -22.28 -2.38 17.74
N GLY A 517 -21.88 -3.13 16.71
CA GLY A 517 -20.91 -4.21 16.90
C GLY A 517 -19.56 -3.58 17.22
N LYS A 518 -18.89 -3.95 18.31
CA LYS A 518 -17.69 -3.26 18.79
C LYS A 518 -16.53 -4.22 19.03
N ILE A 519 -15.33 -3.84 18.62
CA ILE A 519 -14.09 -4.55 18.92
C ILE A 519 -12.99 -3.60 19.37
N ASP A 520 -12.27 -4.00 20.41
CA ASP A 520 -11.10 -3.33 20.97
C ASP A 520 -9.84 -4.11 20.52
N ILE A 521 -9.19 -3.69 19.43
CA ILE A 521 -8.03 -4.35 18.84
C ILE A 521 -6.75 -3.77 19.47
N GLY A 522 -5.96 -4.58 20.16
CA GLY A 522 -4.64 -4.18 20.65
C GLY A 522 -3.56 -4.38 19.58
N LEU A 523 -2.83 -3.34 19.23
CA LEU A 523 -1.77 -3.39 18.21
C LEU A 523 -0.41 -3.61 18.89
N ARG A 524 0.45 -4.45 18.29
CA ARG A 524 1.79 -4.76 18.80
C ARG A 524 2.78 -4.93 17.66
N GLU A 525 3.99 -4.42 17.85
CA GLU A 525 5.18 -4.89 17.12
C GLU A 525 5.42 -6.38 17.42
N GLY A 526 5.42 -7.20 16.37
CA GLY A 526 5.76 -8.63 16.41
C GLY A 526 4.63 -9.59 16.83
N THR A 527 4.29 -10.50 15.93
CA THR A 527 3.63 -11.77 16.27
C THR A 527 4.68 -12.78 16.76
N GLU A 528 4.60 -13.21 18.01
CA GLU A 528 5.07 -14.56 18.37
C GLU A 528 4.05 -15.56 17.81
N GLY A 529 4.44 -16.26 16.74
CA GLY A 529 3.68 -17.30 16.05
C GLY A 529 4.63 -18.25 15.33
#